data_AF-X0WP75-F1
#
_entry.id   AF-X0WP75-F1
#
_cell.length_a   1.000
_cell.length_b   1.000
_cell.length_c   1.000
_cell.angle_alpha   90.00
_cell.angle_beta   90.00
_cell.angle_gamma   90.00
#
_symmetry.space_group_name_H-M   'P 1'
#
loop_
_entity.id
_entity.type
_entity.pdbx_description
1 polymer ?
#
loop_
_entity_poly.entity_id
_entity_poly.type
_entity_poly.pdbx_seq_one_letter_code
_entity_poly.pdbx_strand_id
1 'polypeptide(L)'
;VAQISGDSTAYTDSIRWDSISSVTGKLYNKATPPSLLSNIFSFENKMFGIQGSNLYWSRLDTAAAWGAFDFVSLNRSDGDHNTVAYPARGVVRVHKNKSNFNVYQDANLNWNRREISGQFGCIAPQSHSAGLFGHYFLSENGVLRESEGQYLERTQQIKLVSAQLDNFDALPLTTKAKAKSFYFDQKYMLSIGDTTYVYDERADAWTTWDFTFQDATYYGVEDVLGFYPGDTMYFIKPGDSLLYRYGSSELDGNDTIA
;
A
#
# COMPACT_ATOMS: atom_id res chain seq x y z
N VAL A 1 -34.26 34.55 10.84
CA VAL A 1 -33.49 34.12 9.66
C VAL A 1 -32.35 35.12 9.50
N ALA A 2 -31.16 34.78 9.99
CA ALA A 2 -30.01 35.68 9.95
C ALA A 2 -29.14 35.33 8.74
N GLN A 3 -28.87 36.34 7.90
CA GLN A 3 -28.01 36.22 6.73
C GLN A 3 -26.56 35.99 7.16
N ILE A 4 -25.93 34.99 6.54
CA ILE A 4 -24.54 34.58 6.78
C ILE A 4 -23.67 35.35 5.77
N SER A 5 -22.64 36.05 6.23
CA SER A 5 -21.61 36.60 5.34
C SER A 5 -20.63 35.50 4.95
N GLY A 6 -20.27 35.44 3.67
CA GLY A 6 -19.54 34.32 3.05
C GLY A 6 -18.09 34.09 3.50
N ASP A 7 -17.57 34.85 4.47
CA ASP A 7 -16.16 34.84 4.86
C ASP A 7 -15.91 34.51 6.35
N SER A 8 -16.89 33.98 7.07
CA SER A 8 -16.72 33.63 8.50
C SER A 8 -16.37 32.16 8.71
N THR A 9 -15.14 31.89 9.19
CA THR A 9 -14.62 30.55 9.53
C THR A 9 -14.83 30.14 11.00
N ALA A 10 -15.58 30.91 11.78
CA ALA A 10 -15.81 30.64 13.19
C ALA A 10 -17.30 30.42 13.47
N TYR A 11 -17.65 29.21 13.90
CA TYR A 11 -18.96 28.87 14.44
C TYR A 11 -18.87 28.86 15.97
N THR A 12 -19.75 29.59 16.63
CA THR A 12 -19.90 29.56 18.10
C THR A 12 -21.02 28.60 18.47
N ASP A 13 -20.65 27.43 19.00
CA ASP A 13 -21.59 26.60 19.76
C ASP A 13 -21.76 27.19 21.17
N SER A 14 -22.97 27.05 21.68
CA SER A 14 -23.56 27.65 22.88
C SER A 14 -23.04 27.08 24.22
N ILE A 15 -21.75 26.82 24.34
CA ILE A 15 -21.15 26.38 25.60
C ILE A 15 -20.83 27.59 26.46
N ARG A 16 -21.34 27.58 27.70
CA ARG A 16 -21.24 28.70 28.63
C ARG A 16 -19.78 29.03 28.98
N TRP A 17 -19.52 30.33 29.07
CA TRP A 17 -18.23 31.00 29.25
C TRP A 17 -17.40 30.50 30.46
N ASP A 18 -18.06 29.95 31.48
CA ASP A 18 -17.47 29.38 32.68
C ASP A 18 -16.76 28.03 32.47
N SER A 19 -16.92 27.39 31.31
CA SER A 19 -16.23 26.14 30.97
C SER A 19 -14.90 26.32 30.24
N ILE A 20 -14.59 27.52 29.73
CA ILE A 20 -13.37 27.80 28.94
C ILE A 20 -12.16 28.15 29.81
N SER A 21 -12.36 28.69 31.01
CA SER A 21 -11.24 29.08 31.89
C SER A 21 -10.52 27.89 32.54
N SER A 22 -11.14 26.70 32.55
CA SER A 22 -10.53 25.44 33.03
C SER A 22 -9.93 24.58 31.91
N VAL A 23 -10.18 24.93 30.64
CA VAL A 23 -9.58 24.28 29.47
C VAL A 23 -8.48 25.20 28.92
N THR A 24 -7.43 25.39 29.71
CA THR A 24 -6.05 25.65 29.21
C THR A 24 -5.48 24.40 28.51
N GLY A 25 -6.33 23.62 27.85
CA GLY A 25 -5.98 22.48 27.03
C GLY A 25 -5.99 22.91 25.58
N LYS A 26 -4.80 22.98 24.97
CA LYS A 26 -4.56 23.23 23.54
C LYS A 26 -5.78 22.83 22.68
N LEU A 27 -6.44 23.82 22.07
CA LEU A 27 -7.26 23.62 20.88
C LEU A 27 -6.44 22.70 19.96
N TYR A 28 -6.99 21.55 19.56
CA TYR A 28 -6.26 20.52 18.81
C TYR A 28 -5.64 21.14 17.56
N ASN A 29 -4.37 21.51 17.67
CA ASN A 29 -3.54 21.99 16.57
C ASN A 29 -3.52 20.88 15.53
N LYS A 30 -3.72 21.27 14.26
CA LYS A 30 -3.38 20.50 13.04
C LYS A 30 -2.69 19.18 13.39
N ALA A 31 -3.45 18.09 13.48
CA ALA A 31 -2.83 16.81 13.79
C ALA A 31 -1.99 16.44 12.56
N THR A 32 -0.68 16.45 12.78
CA THR A 32 0.30 15.96 11.82
C THR A 32 0.02 14.48 11.56
N PRO A 33 0.36 13.95 10.37
CA PRO A 33 0.34 12.52 10.16
C PRO A 33 1.12 11.82 11.29
N PRO A 34 0.67 10.64 11.75
CA PRO A 34 1.46 9.83 12.66
C PRO A 34 2.90 9.65 12.15
N SER A 35 3.87 9.72 13.06
CA SER A 35 5.30 9.81 12.71
C SER A 35 5.87 8.57 12.01
N LEU A 36 5.19 7.43 12.11
CA LEU A 36 5.62 6.14 11.54
C LEU A 36 4.57 5.60 10.56
N LEU A 37 3.87 6.49 9.86
CA LEU A 37 2.91 6.10 8.85
C LEU A 37 3.64 5.45 7.67
N SER A 38 3.19 4.28 7.24
CA SER A 38 3.73 3.56 6.10
C SER A 38 2.66 3.31 5.05
N ASN A 39 3.09 2.90 3.85
CA ASN A 39 2.20 2.52 2.74
C ASN A 39 1.14 3.62 2.48
N ILE A 40 1.66 4.81 2.12
CA ILE A 40 0.86 6.00 1.88
C ILE A 40 0.29 5.96 0.46
N PHE A 41 -1.01 6.17 0.31
CA PHE A 41 -1.69 6.25 -1.00
C PHE A 41 -2.86 7.22 -0.94
N SER A 42 -3.41 7.58 -2.10
CA SER A 42 -4.62 8.40 -2.19
C SER A 42 -5.83 7.54 -2.57
N PHE A 43 -6.99 7.89 -2.02
CA PHE A 43 -8.29 7.29 -2.35
C PHE A 43 -9.40 8.31 -2.00
N GLU A 44 -10.38 8.49 -2.89
CA GLU A 44 -11.51 9.42 -2.68
C GLU A 44 -11.11 10.81 -2.12
N ASN A 45 -10.09 11.42 -2.74
CA ASN A 45 -9.52 12.73 -2.37
C ASN A 45 -8.90 12.80 -0.95
N LYS A 46 -8.61 11.66 -0.32
CA LYS A 46 -7.90 11.60 0.96
C LYS A 46 -6.57 10.87 0.80
N MET A 47 -5.61 11.24 1.63
CA MET A 47 -4.41 10.43 1.84
C MET A 47 -4.72 9.39 2.90
N PHE A 48 -4.27 8.17 2.69
CA PHE A 48 -4.35 7.06 3.64
C PHE A 48 -2.96 6.58 4.00
N GLY A 49 -2.88 5.87 5.11
CA GLY A 49 -1.78 4.94 5.36
C GLY A 49 -1.94 4.24 6.69
N ILE A 50 -1.02 3.33 6.96
CA ILE A 50 -1.16 2.37 8.05
C ILE A 50 -0.11 2.61 9.14
N GLN A 51 -0.48 2.33 10.38
CA GLN A 51 0.46 2.24 11.50
C GLN A 51 -0.11 1.27 12.55
N GLY A 52 0.68 0.27 12.94
CA GLY A 52 0.22 -0.79 13.83
C GLY A 52 -1.01 -1.48 13.25
N SER A 53 -2.10 -1.57 14.01
CA SER A 53 -3.36 -2.18 13.55
C SER A 53 -4.40 -1.16 13.10
N ASN A 54 -3.99 0.07 12.78
CA ASN A 54 -4.88 1.16 12.38
C ASN A 54 -4.64 1.57 10.93
N LEU A 55 -5.72 1.87 10.22
CA LEU A 55 -5.70 2.61 8.96
C LEU A 55 -6.13 4.05 9.27
N TYR A 56 -5.29 5.01 8.93
CA TYR A 56 -5.52 6.43 9.13
C TYR A 56 -5.86 7.09 7.80
N TRP A 57 -6.55 8.24 7.84
CA TRP A 57 -6.77 9.08 6.66
C TRP A 57 -6.67 10.58 6.96
N SER A 58 -6.39 11.36 5.91
CA SER A 58 -6.43 12.81 5.94
C SER A 58 -7.84 13.37 5.75
N ARG A 59 -8.00 14.66 6.00
CA ARG A 59 -9.22 15.41 5.60
C ARG A 59 -9.34 15.51 4.07
N LEU A 60 -10.57 15.73 3.59
CA LEU A 60 -10.96 15.68 2.16
C LEU A 60 -10.15 16.64 1.26
N ASP A 61 -9.68 17.76 1.80
CA ASP A 61 -9.07 18.83 0.99
C ASP A 61 -7.62 19.12 1.36
N THR A 62 -7.05 18.36 2.32
CA THR A 62 -5.72 18.67 2.84
C THR A 62 -4.96 17.39 3.23
N ALA A 63 -4.00 17.00 2.41
CA ALA A 63 -3.05 15.91 2.72
C ALA A 63 -2.24 16.17 4.02
N ALA A 64 -2.08 17.44 4.39
CA ALA A 64 -1.31 17.87 5.56
C ALA A 64 -2.11 17.91 6.88
N ALA A 65 -3.41 17.64 6.85
CA ALA A 65 -4.24 17.63 8.06
C ALA A 65 -4.88 16.26 8.26
N TRP A 66 -4.45 15.59 9.32
CA TRP A 66 -4.97 14.31 9.78
C TRP A 66 -5.78 14.59 11.04
N GLY A 67 -6.96 14.01 11.21
CA GLY A 67 -7.69 14.13 12.47
C GLY A 67 -7.07 13.23 13.53
N ALA A 68 -7.08 13.66 14.80
CA ALA A 68 -6.60 12.84 15.92
C ALA A 68 -7.36 11.50 16.08
N PHE A 69 -8.56 11.41 15.49
CA PHE A 69 -9.44 10.23 15.52
C PHE A 69 -9.86 9.78 14.11
N ASP A 70 -9.18 10.27 13.06
CA ASP A 70 -9.45 9.90 11.68
C ASP A 70 -8.74 8.56 11.36
N PHE A 71 -9.15 7.51 12.07
CA PHE A 71 -8.64 6.16 11.87
C PHE A 71 -9.70 5.10 12.15
N VAL A 72 -9.50 3.92 11.56
CA VAL A 72 -10.22 2.71 11.89
C VAL A 72 -9.25 1.65 12.40
N SER A 73 -9.54 1.09 13.57
CA SER A 73 -8.78 -0.04 14.11
C SER A 73 -9.25 -1.34 13.48
N LEU A 74 -8.31 -2.14 12.97
CA LEU A 74 -8.54 -3.46 12.41
C LEU A 74 -8.08 -4.49 13.44
N ASN A 75 -9.03 -5.12 14.14
CA ASN A 75 -8.81 -6.18 15.12
C ASN A 75 -7.54 -6.03 15.98
N ARG A 76 -7.47 -5.04 16.88
CA ARG A 76 -6.22 -4.74 17.64
C ARG A 76 -5.78 -5.85 18.60
N SER A 77 -6.70 -6.75 18.98
CA SER A 77 -6.49 -7.81 19.97
C SER A 77 -5.80 -9.06 19.43
N ASP A 78 -5.64 -9.20 18.10
CA ASP A 78 -5.05 -10.40 17.49
C ASP A 78 -3.51 -10.46 17.58
N GLY A 79 -2.87 -9.40 18.07
CA GLY A 79 -1.41 -9.30 18.13
C GLY A 79 -0.75 -9.12 16.76
N ASP A 80 -1.52 -8.81 15.73
CA ASP A 80 -1.07 -8.63 14.36
C ASP A 80 -1.21 -7.16 13.91
N HIS A 81 -0.35 -6.77 12.97
CA HIS A 81 -0.27 -5.41 12.45
C HIS A 81 -0.64 -5.38 10.97
N ASN A 82 -1.12 -4.22 10.53
CA ASN A 82 -1.38 -3.98 9.13
C ASN A 82 -0.04 -4.02 8.37
N THR A 83 0.01 -4.79 7.30
CA THR A 83 1.22 -5.00 6.49
C THR A 83 1.18 -4.20 5.22
N VAL A 84 0.06 -4.20 4.52
CA VAL A 84 -0.14 -3.42 3.30
C VAL A 84 -1.59 -2.96 3.20
N ALA A 85 -1.79 -1.79 2.62
CA ALA A 85 -3.08 -1.29 2.19
C ALA A 85 -2.98 -0.72 0.78
N TYR A 86 -4.10 -0.73 0.07
CA TYR A 86 -4.16 -0.18 -1.28
C TYR A 86 -5.62 0.13 -1.65
N PRO A 87 -5.83 1.09 -2.56
CA PRO A 87 -7.16 1.34 -3.09
C PRO A 87 -7.57 0.17 -4.00
N ALA A 88 -8.79 -0.30 -3.81
CA ALA A 88 -9.48 -1.20 -4.71
C ALA A 88 -10.82 -0.55 -5.10
N ARG A 89 -11.57 -1.15 -6.03
CA ARG A 89 -12.85 -0.59 -6.49
C ARG A 89 -13.84 -0.38 -5.33
N GLY A 90 -14.03 0.90 -4.98
CA GLY A 90 -15.00 1.36 -3.96
C GLY A 90 -14.65 1.02 -2.51
N VAL A 91 -13.43 0.52 -2.25
CA VAL A 91 -12.97 0.13 -0.92
C VAL A 91 -11.46 0.34 -0.80
N VAL A 92 -10.98 0.55 0.41
CA VAL A 92 -9.57 0.38 0.76
C VAL A 92 -9.36 -1.04 1.24
N ARG A 93 -8.45 -1.76 0.60
CA ARG A 93 -8.03 -3.09 1.03
C ARG A 93 -6.94 -2.96 2.06
N VAL A 94 -7.03 -3.68 3.17
CA VAL A 94 -6.00 -3.67 4.23
C VAL A 94 -5.70 -5.08 4.69
N HIS A 95 -4.46 -5.49 4.48
CA HIS A 95 -3.96 -6.79 4.88
C HIS A 95 -3.24 -6.67 6.22
N LYS A 96 -3.37 -7.70 7.02
CA LYS A 96 -2.41 -8.05 8.07
C LYS A 96 -1.63 -9.29 7.62
N ASN A 97 -0.80 -9.88 8.49
CA ASN A 97 -0.11 -11.12 8.17
C ASN A 97 -1.10 -12.27 7.93
N LYS A 98 -2.18 -12.36 8.72
CA LYS A 98 -3.09 -13.52 8.71
C LYS A 98 -4.52 -13.24 8.24
N SER A 99 -4.90 -11.97 8.14
CA SER A 99 -6.28 -11.55 7.85
C SER A 99 -6.30 -10.44 6.81
N ASN A 100 -7.45 -10.27 6.16
CA ASN A 100 -7.68 -9.21 5.19
C ASN A 100 -9.01 -8.49 5.47
N PHE A 101 -9.04 -7.17 5.29
CA PHE A 101 -10.17 -6.31 5.58
C PHE A 101 -10.52 -5.41 4.40
N ASN A 102 -11.81 -5.27 4.16
CA ASN A 102 -12.39 -4.19 3.38
C ASN A 102 -12.72 -3.02 4.29
N VAL A 103 -12.17 -1.85 3.99
CA VAL A 103 -12.50 -0.59 4.63
C VAL A 103 -13.24 0.29 3.61
N TYR A 104 -14.41 0.82 3.96
CA TYR A 104 -15.24 1.56 3.02
C TYR A 104 -16.08 2.60 3.75
N GLN A 105 -16.47 3.64 3.03
CA GLN A 105 -17.36 4.67 3.55
C GLN A 105 -18.82 4.25 3.31
N ASP A 106 -19.68 4.37 4.32
CA ASP A 106 -21.13 4.18 4.15
C ASP A 106 -21.81 5.46 3.64
N ALA A 107 -23.13 5.37 3.37
CA ALA A 107 -23.92 6.51 2.89
C ALA A 107 -23.96 7.70 3.86
N ASN A 108 -23.63 7.48 5.14
CA ASN A 108 -23.57 8.52 6.18
C ASN A 108 -22.14 9.07 6.37
N LEU A 109 -21.23 8.77 5.43
CA LEU A 109 -19.83 9.18 5.46
C LEU A 109 -19.00 8.53 6.59
N ASN A 110 -19.49 7.46 7.22
CA ASN A 110 -18.74 6.74 8.25
C ASN A 110 -17.85 5.67 7.61
N TRP A 111 -16.61 5.60 8.08
CA TRP A 111 -15.68 4.55 7.71
C TRP A 111 -15.99 3.25 8.46
N ASN A 112 -16.43 2.26 7.71
CA ASN A 112 -16.74 0.91 8.20
C ASN A 112 -15.67 -0.07 7.75
N ARG A 113 -15.57 -1.19 8.45
CA ARG A 113 -14.67 -2.30 8.13
C ARG A 113 -15.41 -3.62 8.09
N ARG A 114 -14.99 -4.52 7.20
CA ARG A 114 -15.46 -5.90 7.15
C ARG A 114 -14.29 -6.83 6.86
N GLU A 115 -14.08 -7.80 7.74
CA GLU A 115 -13.11 -8.88 7.48
C GLU A 115 -13.61 -9.79 6.37
N ILE A 116 -12.68 -10.30 5.58
CA ILE A 116 -12.96 -11.19 4.47
C ILE A 116 -12.57 -12.60 4.88
N SER A 117 -13.56 -13.37 5.32
CA SER A 117 -13.36 -14.72 5.81
C SER A 117 -12.79 -15.64 4.73
N GLY A 118 -11.87 -16.52 5.12
CA GLY A 118 -11.26 -17.52 4.23
C GLY A 118 -10.19 -16.98 3.28
N GLN A 119 -9.82 -15.69 3.39
CA GLN A 119 -8.72 -15.10 2.62
C GLN A 119 -7.47 -14.93 3.48
N PHE A 120 -6.31 -15.06 2.85
CA PHE A 120 -5.01 -14.96 3.53
C PHE A 120 -4.51 -13.52 3.54
N GLY A 121 -3.77 -13.18 4.60
CA GLY A 121 -3.08 -11.91 4.72
C GLY A 121 -1.86 -11.79 3.80
N CYS A 122 -1.15 -10.67 3.94
CA CYS A 122 0.13 -10.42 3.29
C CYS A 122 1.23 -10.45 4.35
N ILE A 123 2.13 -11.43 4.26
CA ILE A 123 3.21 -11.63 5.25
C ILE A 123 4.45 -10.76 4.97
N ALA A 124 4.55 -10.22 3.76
CA ALA A 124 5.67 -9.42 3.30
C ALA A 124 5.15 -8.09 2.75
N PRO A 125 5.15 -7.00 3.55
CA PRO A 125 4.59 -5.70 3.17
C PRO A 125 4.99 -5.20 1.78
N GLN A 126 6.22 -5.48 1.36
CA GLN A 126 6.80 -5.02 0.10
C GLN A 126 6.70 -6.05 -1.03
N SER A 127 5.94 -7.13 -0.85
CA SER A 127 5.60 -8.11 -1.88
C SER A 127 4.32 -7.76 -2.64
N HIS A 128 3.65 -6.66 -2.29
CA HIS A 128 2.47 -6.20 -2.99
C HIS A 128 2.85 -5.47 -4.28
N SER A 129 2.19 -5.82 -5.38
CA SER A 129 2.25 -5.02 -6.60
C SER A 129 0.93 -5.09 -7.36
N ALA A 130 0.48 -3.95 -7.87
CA ALA A 130 -0.64 -3.87 -8.79
C ALA A 130 -0.16 -4.24 -10.20
N GLY A 131 -0.83 -5.22 -10.81
CA GLY A 131 -0.64 -5.61 -12.20
C GLY A 131 -1.84 -5.24 -13.06
N LEU A 132 -1.79 -5.59 -14.35
CA LEU A 132 -2.84 -5.25 -15.31
C LEU A 132 -4.19 -5.89 -14.96
N PHE A 133 -4.16 -7.10 -14.42
CA PHE A 133 -5.35 -7.91 -14.17
C PHE A 133 -5.50 -8.35 -12.70
N GLY A 134 -4.95 -7.57 -11.76
CA GLY A 134 -5.13 -7.81 -10.33
C GLY A 134 -3.98 -7.32 -9.46
N HIS A 135 -4.10 -7.61 -8.18
CA HIS A 135 -3.07 -7.35 -7.17
C HIS A 135 -2.38 -8.65 -6.79
N TYR A 136 -1.06 -8.61 -6.74
CA TYR A 136 -0.23 -9.72 -6.30
C TYR A 136 0.30 -9.43 -4.91
N PHE A 137 0.37 -10.45 -4.06
CA PHE A 137 0.99 -10.35 -2.74
C PHE A 137 1.40 -11.74 -2.23
N LEU A 138 2.41 -11.76 -1.37
CA LEU A 138 2.89 -12.98 -0.74
C LEU A 138 2.12 -13.24 0.57
N SER A 139 1.43 -14.36 0.61
CA SER A 139 0.81 -14.94 1.82
C SER A 139 1.69 -16.05 2.41
N GLU A 140 1.29 -16.60 3.55
CA GLU A 140 1.95 -17.77 4.16
C GLU A 140 2.01 -18.98 3.20
N ASN A 141 0.93 -19.20 2.44
CA ASN A 141 0.80 -20.32 1.51
C ASN A 141 1.49 -20.09 0.16
N GLY A 142 1.85 -18.85 -0.15
CA GLY A 142 2.47 -18.50 -1.42
C GLY A 142 1.93 -17.21 -2.04
N VAL A 143 2.27 -16.98 -3.29
CA VAL A 143 1.86 -15.79 -4.04
C VAL A 143 0.41 -15.93 -4.46
N LEU A 144 -0.41 -15.01 -3.98
CA LEU A 144 -1.80 -14.88 -4.34
C LEU A 144 -1.96 -13.76 -5.36
N ARG A 145 -2.85 -14.00 -6.32
CA ARG A 145 -3.37 -12.97 -7.23
C ARG A 145 -4.83 -12.76 -6.90
N GLU A 146 -5.16 -11.52 -6.54
CA GLU A 146 -6.52 -11.06 -6.32
C GLU A 146 -6.97 -10.25 -7.54
N SER A 147 -7.98 -10.73 -8.25
CA SER A 147 -8.62 -9.98 -9.34
C SER A 147 -9.97 -9.42 -8.90
N GLU A 148 -10.24 -8.19 -9.35
CA GLU A 148 -11.55 -7.57 -9.14
C GLU A 148 -12.60 -8.26 -10.02
N GLY A 149 -13.77 -8.55 -9.44
CA GLY A 149 -14.90 -9.07 -10.18
C GLY A 149 -15.46 -8.06 -11.20
N GLN A 150 -16.14 -8.57 -12.22
CA GLN A 150 -16.78 -7.75 -13.25
C GLN A 150 -17.96 -6.92 -12.71
N TYR A 151 -18.57 -7.37 -11.61
CA TYR A 151 -19.72 -6.72 -10.98
C TYR A 151 -19.27 -5.88 -9.77
N LEU A 152 -20.07 -4.86 -9.43
CA LEU A 152 -19.93 -4.05 -8.21
C LEU A 152 -20.07 -4.88 -6.93
N GLU A 153 -20.70 -6.06 -7.04
CA GLU A 153 -20.69 -7.04 -5.98
C GLU A 153 -19.23 -7.41 -5.69
N ARG A 154 -18.84 -7.23 -4.43
CA ARG A 154 -17.47 -7.34 -3.89
C ARG A 154 -16.87 -8.76 -3.98
N THR A 155 -17.34 -9.55 -4.93
CA THR A 155 -16.78 -10.82 -5.37
C THR A 155 -15.42 -10.62 -5.98
N GLN A 156 -14.45 -11.35 -5.44
CA GLN A 156 -13.07 -11.32 -5.87
C GLN A 156 -12.62 -12.75 -6.07
N GLN A 157 -11.84 -12.95 -7.12
CA GLN A 157 -11.23 -14.23 -7.37
C GLN A 157 -9.81 -14.18 -6.84
N ILE A 158 -9.51 -15.08 -5.92
CA ILE A 158 -8.17 -15.30 -5.43
C ILE A 158 -7.65 -16.58 -6.05
N LYS A 159 -6.55 -16.46 -6.80
CA LYS A 159 -5.79 -17.58 -7.37
C LYS A 159 -4.47 -17.71 -6.64
N LEU A 160 -4.12 -18.92 -6.18
CA LEU A 160 -2.77 -19.25 -5.75
C LEU A 160 -1.91 -19.47 -6.99
N VAL A 161 -1.19 -18.42 -7.41
CA VAL A 161 -0.39 -18.46 -8.64
C VAL A 161 0.93 -19.19 -8.43
N SER A 162 1.48 -19.21 -7.22
CA SER A 162 2.72 -19.94 -6.91
C SER A 162 2.52 -21.44 -6.71
N ALA A 163 1.32 -22.00 -6.96
CA ALA A 163 1.07 -23.44 -6.78
C ALA A 163 1.96 -24.33 -7.67
N GLN A 164 2.52 -23.75 -8.75
CA GLN A 164 3.43 -24.41 -9.68
C GLN A 164 4.90 -24.36 -9.23
N LEU A 165 5.24 -23.58 -8.20
CA LEU A 165 6.61 -23.47 -7.71
C LEU A 165 6.90 -24.58 -6.69
N ASP A 166 7.83 -25.46 -7.03
CA ASP A 166 8.26 -26.53 -6.14
C ASP A 166 8.95 -25.96 -4.88
N ASN A 167 8.58 -26.48 -3.72
CA ASN A 167 9.14 -26.14 -2.40
C ASN A 167 9.01 -24.65 -1.99
N PHE A 168 8.19 -23.87 -2.68
CA PHE A 168 7.97 -22.46 -2.31
C PHE A 168 7.23 -22.34 -0.98
N ASP A 169 6.34 -23.28 -0.69
CA ASP A 169 5.67 -23.46 0.60
C ASP A 169 6.66 -23.75 1.73
N ALA A 170 7.72 -24.53 1.46
CA ALA A 170 8.76 -24.93 2.41
C ALA A 170 9.75 -23.81 2.80
N LEU A 171 9.76 -22.67 2.10
CA LEU A 171 10.61 -21.54 2.46
C LEU A 171 10.25 -21.00 3.87
N PRO A 172 11.25 -20.71 4.74
CA PRO A 172 10.98 -20.17 6.07
C PRO A 172 10.20 -18.86 6.03
N LEU A 173 9.24 -18.70 6.95
CA LEU A 173 8.42 -17.48 7.04
C LEU A 173 9.29 -16.22 7.23
N THR A 174 10.39 -16.32 7.96
CA THR A 174 11.36 -15.23 8.18
C THR A 174 12.06 -14.78 6.90
N THR A 175 12.22 -15.68 5.93
CA THR A 175 12.74 -15.37 4.59
C THR A 175 11.64 -14.75 3.74
N LYS A 176 10.45 -15.38 3.71
CA LYS A 176 9.29 -14.88 2.95
C LYS A 176 8.90 -13.46 3.36
N ALA A 177 8.90 -13.14 4.65
CA ALA A 177 8.52 -11.83 5.18
C ALA A 177 9.39 -10.66 4.67
N LYS A 178 10.59 -10.95 4.15
CA LYS A 178 11.52 -9.96 3.57
C LYS A 178 11.37 -9.78 2.06
N ALA A 179 10.46 -10.53 1.44
CA ALA A 179 10.25 -10.52 0.00
C ALA A 179 9.92 -9.12 -0.52
N LYS A 180 10.51 -8.78 -1.66
CA LYS A 180 10.24 -7.54 -2.41
C LYS A 180 9.65 -7.90 -3.75
N SER A 181 8.64 -7.17 -4.19
CA SER A 181 8.09 -7.35 -5.52
C SER A 181 8.14 -6.09 -6.35
N PHE A 182 8.07 -6.31 -7.65
CA PHE A 182 7.87 -5.27 -8.63
C PHE A 182 7.04 -5.83 -9.79
N TYR A 183 6.26 -4.98 -10.42
CA TYR A 183 5.49 -5.35 -11.60
C TYR A 183 5.96 -4.53 -12.79
N PHE A 184 6.37 -5.22 -13.86
CA PHE A 184 6.87 -4.60 -15.09
C PHE A 184 6.56 -5.50 -16.29
N ASP A 185 6.13 -4.93 -17.42
CA ASP A 185 5.87 -5.66 -18.67
C ASP A 185 5.06 -6.97 -18.49
N GLN A 186 3.93 -6.89 -17.78
CA GLN A 186 3.05 -8.04 -17.49
C GLN A 186 3.76 -9.19 -16.77
N LYS A 187 4.79 -8.87 -15.99
CA LYS A 187 5.53 -9.81 -15.14
C LYS A 187 5.46 -9.33 -13.70
N TYR A 188 4.97 -10.19 -12.83
CA TYR A 188 5.14 -10.03 -11.40
C TYR A 188 6.47 -10.66 -11.00
N MET A 189 7.39 -9.82 -10.51
CA MET A 189 8.70 -10.24 -10.05
C MET A 189 8.72 -10.22 -8.52
N LEU A 190 9.27 -11.25 -7.91
CA LEU A 190 9.35 -11.42 -6.46
C LEU A 190 10.77 -11.85 -6.09
N SER A 191 11.57 -10.93 -5.56
CA SER A 191 12.89 -11.23 -5.00
C SER A 191 12.77 -11.76 -3.57
N ILE A 192 13.28 -12.96 -3.34
CA ILE A 192 13.36 -13.61 -2.02
C ILE A 192 14.73 -14.27 -1.88
N GLY A 193 15.51 -13.86 -0.87
CA GLY A 193 16.88 -14.34 -0.72
C GLY A 193 17.73 -13.95 -1.92
N ASP A 194 18.29 -14.96 -2.60
CA ASP A 194 19.19 -14.80 -3.75
C ASP A 194 18.51 -15.11 -5.10
N THR A 195 17.17 -15.22 -5.11
CA THR A 195 16.42 -15.58 -6.32
C THR A 195 15.30 -14.59 -6.56
N THR A 196 15.11 -14.21 -7.83
CA THR A 196 13.88 -13.54 -8.27
C THR A 196 12.99 -14.51 -9.01
N TYR A 197 11.79 -14.74 -8.47
CA TYR A 197 10.74 -15.50 -9.13
C TYR A 197 9.93 -14.56 -10.00
N VAL A 198 9.73 -14.92 -11.26
CA VAL A 198 9.04 -14.10 -12.25
C VAL A 198 7.86 -14.86 -12.80
N TYR A 199 6.66 -14.37 -12.49
CA TYR A 199 5.42 -14.86 -13.05
C TYR A 199 5.06 -14.03 -14.28
N ASP A 200 5.11 -14.66 -15.45
CA ASP A 200 4.69 -14.04 -16.71
C ASP A 200 3.19 -14.28 -16.92
N GLU A 201 2.40 -13.20 -16.87
CA GLU A 201 0.95 -13.27 -17.02
C GLU A 201 0.51 -13.77 -18.41
N ARG A 202 1.32 -13.55 -19.45
CA ARG A 202 1.00 -13.95 -20.83
C ARG A 202 1.18 -15.44 -21.02
N ALA A 203 2.17 -16.02 -20.34
CA ALA A 203 2.47 -17.44 -20.39
C ALA A 203 1.75 -18.27 -19.29
N ASP A 204 1.18 -17.62 -18.27
CA ASP A 204 0.68 -18.24 -17.03
C ASP A 204 1.72 -19.20 -16.43
N ALA A 205 2.98 -18.75 -16.40
CA ALA A 205 4.14 -19.56 -16.03
C ALA A 205 5.14 -18.80 -15.17
N TRP A 206 5.89 -19.56 -14.36
CA TRP A 206 6.98 -19.03 -13.56
C TRP A 206 8.34 -19.30 -14.20
N THR A 207 9.24 -18.35 -14.04
CA THR A 207 10.68 -18.49 -14.32
C THR A 207 11.48 -17.95 -13.13
N THR A 208 12.75 -18.31 -13.04
CA THR A 208 13.67 -17.80 -12.02
C THR A 208 14.79 -17.03 -12.71
N TRP A 209 15.13 -15.88 -12.16
CA TRP A 209 16.23 -15.05 -12.64
C TRP A 209 17.33 -14.93 -11.57
N ASP A 210 18.57 -14.93 -12.01
CA ASP A 210 19.78 -14.91 -11.18
C ASP A 210 20.17 -13.50 -10.70
N PHE A 211 19.23 -12.55 -10.67
CA PHE A 211 19.42 -11.26 -10.02
C PHE A 211 18.36 -11.04 -8.95
N THR A 212 18.67 -10.16 -7.99
CA THR A 212 17.76 -9.76 -6.92
C THR A 212 17.74 -8.25 -6.77
N PHE A 213 16.63 -7.74 -6.23
CA PHE A 213 16.47 -6.33 -5.93
C PHE A 213 15.93 -6.12 -4.51
N GLN A 214 16.38 -5.06 -3.85
CA GLN A 214 15.84 -4.59 -2.57
C GLN A 214 14.83 -3.46 -2.74
N ASP A 215 14.94 -2.73 -3.85
CA ASP A 215 14.03 -1.66 -4.26
C ASP A 215 14.01 -1.60 -5.79
N ALA A 216 12.88 -1.21 -6.36
CA ALA A 216 12.68 -1.10 -7.79
C ALA A 216 11.66 -0.01 -8.11
N THR A 217 11.91 0.73 -9.19
CA THR A 217 11.04 1.78 -9.70
C THR A 217 11.03 1.73 -11.23
N TYR A 218 9.99 2.28 -11.84
CA TYR A 218 9.89 2.43 -13.28
C TYR A 218 9.92 3.93 -13.60
N TYR A 219 10.79 4.32 -14.52
CA TYR A 219 10.79 5.67 -15.09
C TYR A 219 10.32 5.56 -16.54
N GLY A 220 9.07 5.96 -16.79
CA GLY A 220 8.49 6.00 -18.13
C GLY A 220 8.75 7.34 -18.81
N VAL A 221 8.77 7.37 -20.14
CA VAL A 221 9.00 8.62 -20.91
C VAL A 221 7.83 9.62 -20.84
N GLU A 222 6.74 9.29 -20.16
CA GLU A 222 5.61 10.19 -19.93
C GLU A 222 5.85 11.20 -18.78
N ASP A 223 6.90 11.01 -17.97
CA ASP A 223 7.25 11.97 -16.93
C ASP A 223 7.91 13.22 -17.52
N VAL A 224 7.51 14.40 -17.02
CA VAL A 224 8.05 15.73 -17.39
C VAL A 224 9.58 15.81 -17.19
N LEU A 225 10.13 14.88 -16.38
CA LEU A 225 11.55 14.67 -16.19
C LEU A 225 12.05 13.66 -17.23
N GLY A 226 12.60 14.16 -18.35
CA GLY A 226 13.25 13.31 -19.35
C GLY A 226 14.49 12.62 -18.76
N PHE A 227 14.32 11.40 -18.25
CA PHE A 227 15.41 10.50 -17.90
C PHE A 227 15.67 9.61 -19.12
N TYR A 228 16.91 9.59 -19.61
CA TYR A 228 17.32 8.69 -20.68
C TYR A 228 18.29 7.64 -20.14
N PRO A 229 18.04 6.35 -20.41
CA PRO A 229 16.89 5.81 -21.13
C PRO A 229 15.59 5.82 -20.30
N GLY A 230 14.48 6.22 -20.92
CA GLY A 230 13.14 5.99 -20.36
C GLY A 230 12.66 4.57 -20.62
N ASP A 231 11.53 4.19 -20.03
CA ASP A 231 10.79 2.94 -20.26
C ASP A 231 11.47 1.65 -19.76
N THR A 232 12.14 1.71 -18.62
CA THR A 232 12.69 0.49 -18.01
C THR A 232 12.57 0.48 -16.50
N MET A 233 12.75 -0.72 -15.93
CA MET A 233 12.88 -0.91 -14.50
C MET A 233 14.29 -0.52 -14.05
N TYR A 234 14.33 0.35 -13.06
CA TYR A 234 15.51 0.71 -12.29
C TYR A 234 15.44 0.05 -10.92
N PHE A 235 16.55 -0.49 -10.43
CA PHE A 235 16.53 -1.22 -9.17
C PHE A 235 17.84 -1.09 -8.41
N ILE A 236 17.79 -1.35 -7.11
CA ILE A 236 18.98 -1.44 -6.24
C ILE A 236 19.11 -2.89 -5.81
N LYS A 237 20.33 -3.43 -5.87
CA LYS A 237 20.62 -4.79 -5.38
C LYS A 237 20.68 -4.83 -3.86
N PRO A 238 20.40 -5.98 -3.22
CA PRO A 238 20.55 -6.13 -1.78
C PRO A 238 21.97 -5.77 -1.30
N GLY A 239 22.07 -4.85 -0.33
CA GLY A 239 23.35 -4.43 0.24
C GLY A 239 24.15 -3.44 -0.61
N ASP A 240 23.60 -3.00 -1.74
CA ASP A 240 24.19 -2.00 -2.61
C ASP A 240 23.48 -0.64 -2.46
N SER A 241 24.13 0.44 -2.91
CA SER A 241 23.57 1.78 -3.06
C SER A 241 23.55 2.25 -4.53
N LEU A 242 24.09 1.45 -5.45
CA LEU A 242 24.10 1.77 -6.87
C LEU A 242 22.74 1.49 -7.52
N LEU A 243 22.38 2.34 -8.48
CA LEU A 243 21.20 2.16 -9.31
C LEU A 243 21.55 1.32 -10.55
N TYR A 244 20.80 0.25 -10.73
CA TYR A 244 20.92 -0.69 -11.84
C TYR A 244 19.75 -0.54 -12.79
N ARG A 245 20.00 -0.81 -14.08
CA ARG A 245 18.99 -0.76 -15.12
C ARG A 245 18.69 -2.16 -15.65
N TYR A 246 17.42 -2.53 -15.70
CA TYR A 246 16.98 -3.80 -16.25
C TYR A 246 17.19 -3.87 -17.76
N GLY A 247 17.63 -5.04 -18.26
CA GLY A 247 17.83 -5.27 -19.70
C GLY A 247 19.15 -4.74 -20.29
N SER A 248 20.01 -4.13 -19.48
CA SER A 248 21.35 -3.69 -19.91
C SER A 248 22.43 -4.15 -18.94
N SER A 249 23.64 -4.39 -19.43
CA SER A 249 24.84 -4.68 -18.62
C SER A 249 25.46 -3.44 -17.97
N GLU A 250 24.83 -2.27 -18.11
CA GLU A 250 25.40 -0.98 -17.73
C GLU A 250 24.95 -0.56 -16.31
N LEU A 251 25.90 -0.05 -15.52
CA LEU A 251 25.64 0.68 -14.28
C LEU A 251 25.26 2.12 -14.66
N ASP A 252 24.10 2.63 -14.23
CA ASP A 252 23.76 4.06 -14.37
C ASP A 252 24.43 4.92 -13.26
N GLY A 253 25.68 4.57 -12.91
CA GLY A 253 26.46 5.18 -11.83
C GLY A 253 27.90 5.54 -12.21
N ASN A 254 28.29 5.39 -13.48
CA ASN A 254 29.61 5.83 -13.96
C ASN A 254 29.63 7.25 -14.55
N ASP A 255 28.48 7.92 -14.65
CA ASP A 255 28.46 9.37 -14.73
C ASP A 255 28.30 9.90 -13.30
N THR A 256 29.44 10.27 -12.71
CA THR A 256 29.47 11.17 -11.57
C THR A 256 28.58 12.36 -11.87
N ILE A 257 27.44 12.47 -11.19
CA ILE A 257 26.76 13.74 -11.02
C ILE A 257 27.71 14.59 -10.15
N ALA A 258 28.51 15.42 -10.81
CA ALA A 258 29.26 16.52 -10.20
C ALA A 258 28.31 17.67 -9.86
#